data_AF-A0A1B1YBK3-F1
#
_entry.id   AF-A0A1B1YBK3-F1
#
_cell.length_a   1.000
_cell.length_b   1.000
_cell.length_c   1.000
_cell.angle_alpha   90.00
_cell.angle_beta   90.00
_cell.angle_gamma   90.00
#
_symmetry.space_group_name_H-M   'P 1'
#
loop_
_entity.id
_entity.type
_entity.pdbx_description
1 polymer ?
#
loop_
_entity_poly.entity_id
_entity_poly.type
_entity_poly.pdbx_seq_one_letter_code
_entity_poly.pdbx_strand_id
1 'polypeptide(L)'
;MPIRPIDFQVMIPKTVDVSRIQANEQHSVHAALQSKLQSVEKQSEQNMRQVNNQKEVSEIYIRDNNERNNKERKQNSENSREKLNKEKNSKSKPYGGKMPGSTIDIRL
;
A
#
# COMPACT_ATOMS: atom_id res chain seq x y z
N MET A 1 -36.92 -15.53 60.20
CA MET A 1 -37.85 -15.88 59.11
C MET A 1 -37.32 -17.12 58.41
N PRO A 2 -38.10 -18.22 58.30
CA PRO A 2 -37.68 -19.39 57.52
C PRO A 2 -37.94 -19.16 56.02
N ILE A 3 -36.94 -19.46 55.19
CA ILE A 3 -37.04 -19.45 53.73
C ILE A 3 -37.92 -20.63 53.29
N ARG A 4 -38.87 -20.39 52.39
CA ARG A 4 -39.77 -21.43 51.89
C ARG A 4 -39.11 -22.18 50.72
N PRO A 5 -39.37 -23.49 50.54
CA PRO A 5 -38.87 -24.26 49.39
C PRO A 5 -39.16 -23.63 48.01
N ILE A 6 -40.24 -22.86 47.88
CA ILE A 6 -40.60 -22.14 46.65
C ILE A 6 -39.61 -21.01 46.31
N ASP A 7 -38.99 -20.42 47.33
CA ASP A 7 -38.00 -19.35 47.17
C ASP A 7 -36.72 -19.91 46.54
N PHE A 8 -36.43 -21.21 46.71
CA PHE A 8 -35.30 -21.88 46.08
C PHE A 8 -35.49 -22.08 44.57
N GLN A 9 -36.72 -22.20 44.05
CA GLN A 9 -36.95 -22.32 42.59
C GLN A 9 -36.60 -21.04 41.84
N VAL A 10 -36.72 -19.88 42.48
CA VAL A 10 -36.31 -18.58 41.92
C VAL A 10 -34.81 -18.37 42.07
N MET A 11 -34.22 -18.91 43.14
CA MET A 11 -32.80 -18.76 43.45
C MET A 11 -31.89 -19.74 42.68
N ILE A 12 -32.41 -20.88 42.21
CA ILE A 12 -31.65 -21.80 41.36
C ILE A 12 -31.50 -21.13 39.99
N PRO A 13 -30.28 -20.76 39.58
CA PRO A 13 -30.06 -20.22 38.24
C PRO A 13 -30.52 -21.29 37.25
N LYS A 14 -31.44 -20.92 36.35
CA LYS A 14 -31.86 -21.78 35.25
C LYS A 14 -30.65 -22.05 34.37
N THR A 15 -29.94 -23.14 34.65
CA THR A 15 -28.67 -23.51 34.02
C THR A 15 -28.78 -23.55 32.49
N VAL A 16 -29.95 -23.92 31.99
CA VAL A 16 -30.30 -23.91 30.57
C VAL A 16 -30.31 -22.50 29.97
N ASP A 17 -30.85 -21.51 30.69
CA ASP A 17 -30.94 -20.14 30.20
C ASP A 17 -29.55 -19.47 30.22
N VAL A 18 -28.78 -19.68 31.28
CA VAL A 18 -27.39 -19.18 31.37
C VAL A 18 -26.51 -19.79 30.28
N SER A 19 -26.64 -21.10 30.02
CA SER A 19 -25.89 -21.78 28.96
C SER A 19 -26.24 -21.23 27.57
N ARG A 20 -27.53 -20.96 27.29
CA ARG A 20 -27.96 -20.36 26.03
C ARG A 20 -27.43 -18.94 25.84
N ILE A 21 -27.45 -18.12 26.90
CA ILE A 21 -26.90 -16.76 26.86
C ILE A 21 -25.41 -16.81 26.54
N GLN A 22 -24.65 -17.67 27.23
CA GLN A 22 -23.22 -17.80 27.02
C GLN A 22 -22.90 -18.30 25.59
N ALA A 23 -23.65 -19.28 25.08
CA ALA A 23 -23.46 -19.78 23.73
C ALA A 23 -23.73 -18.71 22.66
N ASN A 24 -24.80 -17.93 22.83
CA ASN A 24 -25.12 -16.83 21.93
C ASN A 24 -24.05 -15.72 21.97
N GLU A 25 -23.57 -15.39 23.16
CA GLU A 25 -22.52 -14.39 23.34
C GLU A 25 -21.23 -14.83 22.65
N GLN A 26 -20.78 -16.07 22.89
CA GLN A 26 -19.63 -16.65 22.20
C GLN A 26 -19.79 -16.64 20.68
N HIS A 27 -20.97 -17.03 20.17
CA HIS A 27 -21.21 -17.05 18.73
C HIS A 27 -21.12 -15.65 18.11
N SER A 28 -21.71 -14.64 18.77
CA SER A 28 -21.66 -13.25 18.29
C SER A 28 -20.24 -12.68 18.29
N VAL A 29 -19.45 -12.97 19.32
CA VAL A 29 -18.03 -12.58 19.40
C VAL A 29 -17.23 -13.24 18.27
N HIS A 30 -17.44 -14.53 18.02
CA HIS A 30 -16.77 -15.24 16.93
C HIS A 30 -17.14 -14.68 15.56
N ALA A 31 -18.42 -14.37 15.32
CA ALA A 31 -18.87 -13.78 14.05
C ALA A 31 -18.27 -12.37 13.83
N ALA A 32 -18.20 -11.55 14.88
CA ALA A 32 -17.57 -10.23 14.82
C ALA A 32 -16.06 -10.33 14.55
N LEU A 33 -15.38 -11.28 15.20
CA LEU A 33 -13.96 -11.53 14.97
C LEU A 33 -13.68 -11.98 13.53
N GLN A 34 -14.46 -12.92 13.01
CA GLN A 34 -14.33 -13.40 11.63
C GLN A 34 -14.51 -12.27 10.63
N SER A 35 -15.52 -11.42 10.82
CA SER A 35 -15.78 -10.26 9.95
C SER A 35 -14.61 -9.27 9.96
N LYS A 36 -14.00 -9.05 11.13
CA LYS A 36 -12.82 -8.18 11.27
C LYS A 36 -11.58 -8.78 10.60
N LEU A 37 -11.37 -10.09 10.71
CA LEU A 37 -10.25 -10.76 10.05
C LEU A 37 -10.36 -10.65 8.52
N GLN A 38 -11.56 -10.87 7.97
CA GLN A 38 -11.80 -10.72 6.53
C GLN A 38 -11.57 -9.29 6.03
N SER A 39 -11.94 -8.26 6.81
CA SER A 39 -11.71 -6.88 6.40
C SER A 39 -10.22 -6.51 6.42
N VAL A 40 -9.47 -6.98 7.41
CA VAL A 40 -8.02 -6.79 7.51
C VAL A 40 -7.28 -7.52 6.38
N GLU A 41 -7.68 -8.75 6.08
CA GLU A 41 -7.11 -9.53 4.97
C GLU A 41 -7.33 -8.82 3.63
N LYS A 42 -8.56 -8.37 3.37
CA LYS A 42 -8.88 -7.62 2.15
C LYS A 42 -8.09 -6.31 2.05
N GLN A 43 -7.94 -5.58 3.15
CA GLN A 43 -7.14 -4.36 3.17
C GLN A 43 -5.65 -4.65 2.90
N SER A 44 -5.12 -5.72 3.49
CA SER A 44 -3.74 -6.17 3.25
C SER A 44 -3.52 -6.53 1.77
N GLU A 45 -4.45 -7.29 1.17
CA GLU A 45 -4.38 -7.62 -0.25
C GLU A 45 -4.41 -6.37 -1.14
N GLN A 46 -5.29 -5.41 -0.85
CA GLN A 46 -5.38 -4.15 -1.59
C GLN A 46 -4.08 -3.35 -1.50
N ASN A 47 -3.51 -3.24 -0.31
CA ASN A 47 -2.23 -2.56 -0.09
C ASN A 47 -1.09 -3.26 -0.84
N MET A 48 -1.03 -4.59 -0.80
CA MET A 48 -0.02 -5.37 -1.50
C MET A 48 -0.14 -5.19 -3.03
N ARG A 49 -1.36 -5.25 -3.57
CA ARG A 49 -1.63 -4.97 -4.98
C ARG A 49 -1.21 -3.54 -5.36
N GLN A 50 -1.52 -2.54 -4.53
CA GLN A 50 -1.12 -1.16 -4.79
C GLN A 50 0.41 -1.00 -4.85
N VAL A 51 1.14 -1.58 -3.90
CA VAL A 51 2.61 -1.52 -3.88
C VAL A 51 3.22 -2.25 -5.08
N ASN A 52 2.69 -3.42 -5.45
CA ASN A 52 3.19 -4.17 -6.61
C ASN A 52 2.88 -3.44 -7.93
N ASN A 53 1.67 -2.88 -8.08
CA ASN A 53 1.31 -2.08 -9.25
C ASN A 53 2.22 -0.85 -9.40
N GLN A 54 2.60 -0.20 -8.29
CA GLN A 54 3.55 0.92 -8.34
C GLN A 54 4.93 0.48 -8.82
N LYS A 55 5.42 -0.69 -8.37
CA LYS A 55 6.70 -1.25 -8.85
C LYS A 55 6.64 -1.51 -10.35
N GLU A 56 5.59 -2.16 -10.85
CA GLU A 56 5.43 -2.44 -12.28
C GLU A 56 5.40 -1.15 -13.14
N VAL A 57 4.62 -0.14 -12.72
CA VAL A 57 4.57 1.15 -13.42
C VAL A 57 5.93 1.85 -13.41
N SER A 58 6.65 1.81 -12.28
CA SER A 58 7.98 2.39 -12.18
C SER A 58 9.02 1.66 -13.05
N GLU A 59 8.95 0.32 -13.13
CA GLU A 59 9.82 -0.50 -13.99
C GLU A 59 9.58 -0.22 -15.47
N ILE A 60 8.31 -0.11 -15.89
CA ILE A 60 7.94 0.26 -17.27
C ILE A 60 8.51 1.64 -17.60
N TYR A 61 8.33 2.64 -16.73
CA TYR A 61 8.85 3.99 -16.95
C TYR A 61 10.38 4.02 -17.04
N ILE A 62 11.08 3.27 -16.18
CA ILE A 62 12.55 3.16 -16.21
C ILE A 62 13.02 2.49 -17.51
N ARG A 63 12.33 1.43 -17.96
CA ARG A 63 12.66 0.74 -19.21
C ARG A 63 12.48 1.64 -20.42
N ASP A 64 11.35 2.36 -20.51
CA ASP A 64 11.08 3.29 -21.60
C ASP A 64 12.09 4.44 -21.64
N ASN A 65 12.45 5.01 -20.50
CA ASN A 65 13.50 6.03 -20.42
C ASN A 65 14.87 5.48 -20.83
N ASN A 66 15.23 4.27 -20.43
CA ASN A 66 16.51 3.65 -20.81
C ASN A 66 16.56 3.31 -22.31
N GLU A 67 15.46 2.83 -22.90
CA GLU A 67 15.39 2.55 -24.34
C GLU A 67 15.43 3.83 -25.19
N ARG A 68 14.73 4.90 -24.76
CA ARG A 68 14.81 6.22 -25.42
C ARG A 68 16.21 6.83 -25.30
N ASN A 69 16.80 6.82 -24.11
CA ASN A 69 18.15 7.35 -23.88
C ASN A 69 19.22 6.61 -24.69
N ASN A 70 19.10 5.29 -24.87
CA ASN A 70 20.06 4.53 -25.67
C ASN A 70 19.92 4.80 -27.18
N LYS A 71 18.70 5.02 -27.69
CA LYS A 71 18.47 5.41 -29.09
C LYS A 71 18.99 6.82 -29.37
N GLU A 72 18.72 7.77 -28.48
CA GLU A 72 19.23 9.14 -28.59
C GLU A 72 20.75 9.21 -28.48
N ARG A 73 21.38 8.41 -27.60
CA ARG A 73 22.85 8.34 -27.51
C ARG A 73 23.50 7.78 -28.77
N LYS A 74 22.90 6.78 -29.43
CA LYS A 74 23.41 6.25 -30.71
C LYS A 74 23.30 7.27 -31.85
N GLN A 75 22.15 7.95 -31.98
CA GLN A 75 21.98 9.00 -32.99
C GLN A 75 22.87 10.23 -32.72
N ASN A 76 23.03 10.65 -31.46
CA ASN A 76 23.93 11.74 -31.12
C ASN A 76 25.41 11.37 -31.30
N SER A 77 25.81 10.11 -31.15
CA SER A 77 27.17 9.63 -31.45
C SER A 77 27.49 9.73 -32.95
N GLU A 78 26.55 9.35 -33.82
CA GLU A 78 26.72 9.46 -35.28
C GLU A 78 26.75 10.93 -35.73
N ASN A 79 25.82 11.76 -35.24
CA ASN A 79 25.79 13.19 -35.54
C ASN A 79 26.97 13.98 -34.92
N SER A 80 27.51 13.54 -33.77
CA SER A 80 28.68 14.18 -33.16
C SER A 80 29.97 13.86 -33.91
N ARG A 81 30.08 12.70 -34.57
CA ARG A 81 31.21 12.42 -35.48
C ARG A 81 31.15 13.28 -36.75
N GLU A 82 29.95 13.57 -37.27
CA GLU A 82 29.79 14.52 -38.38
C GLU A 82 30.00 15.99 -37.95
N LYS A 83 29.56 16.38 -36.75
CA LYS A 83 29.76 17.74 -36.22
C LYS A 83 31.18 18.02 -35.74
N LEU A 84 31.92 17.05 -35.18
CA LEU A 84 33.33 17.23 -34.78
C LEU A 84 34.24 17.60 -35.96
N ASN A 85 33.86 17.23 -37.20
CA ASN A 85 34.53 17.69 -38.41
C ASN A 85 34.16 19.13 -38.83
N LYS A 86 33.03 19.67 -38.37
CA LYS A 86 32.57 21.05 -38.64
C LYS A 86 32.89 22.04 -37.50
N GLU A 87 33.02 21.58 -36.26
CA GLU A 87 33.09 22.43 -35.05
C GLU A 87 34.50 22.65 -34.46
N LYS A 88 35.58 22.31 -35.18
CA LYS A 88 36.91 22.90 -34.88
C LYS A 88 36.96 24.42 -35.14
N ASN A 89 35.87 25.04 -35.60
CA ASN A 89 35.82 26.44 -36.04
C ASN A 89 35.05 27.43 -35.16
N SER A 90 34.41 27.07 -34.03
CA SER A 90 33.68 28.10 -33.25
C SER A 90 33.50 27.80 -31.76
N LYS A 91 34.45 28.32 -30.98
CA LYS A 91 34.38 28.98 -29.65
C LYS A 91 33.17 28.77 -28.71
N SER A 92 33.55 28.48 -27.45
CA SER A 92 33.11 29.02 -26.14
C SER A 92 31.76 28.62 -25.48
N LYS A 93 31.91 27.99 -24.29
CA LYS A 93 31.07 27.80 -23.07
C LYS A 93 29.94 28.85 -22.81
N PRO A 94 28.89 28.64 -21.96
CA PRO A 94 28.96 28.06 -20.60
C PRO A 94 27.71 27.36 -19.97
N TYR A 95 27.95 26.81 -18.78
CA TYR A 95 27.06 26.26 -17.74
C TYR A 95 25.61 26.80 -17.63
N GLY A 96 24.66 25.90 -17.32
CA GLY A 96 23.38 26.27 -16.72
C GLY A 96 22.34 25.15 -16.68
N GLY A 97 22.17 24.48 -15.53
CA GLY A 97 21.07 23.53 -15.34
C GLY A 97 20.96 23.05 -13.89
N LYS A 98 20.22 23.81 -13.06
CA LYS A 98 19.80 23.39 -11.71
C LYS A 98 18.80 22.23 -11.81
N MET A 99 19.01 21.13 -11.09
CA MET A 99 17.96 20.12 -10.86
C MET A 99 16.94 20.64 -9.83
N PRO A 100 15.63 20.65 -10.12
CA PRO A 100 14.61 20.90 -9.12
C PRO A 100 14.29 19.61 -8.36
N GLY A 101 14.79 19.49 -7.13
CA GLY A 101 14.28 18.51 -6.16
C GLY A 101 13.02 19.06 -5.50
N SER A 102 11.91 18.34 -5.60
CA SER A 102 10.64 18.70 -4.95
C SER A 102 10.74 18.45 -3.44
N THR A 103 10.45 19.47 -2.63
CA THR A 103 10.32 19.34 -1.17
C THR A 103 8.85 19.05 -0.86
N ILE A 104 8.57 17.94 -0.17
CA ILE A 104 7.22 17.58 0.28
C ILE A 104 7.11 18.01 1.74
N ASP A 105 6.16 18.90 2.01
CA ASP A 105 5.88 19.45 3.34
C ASP A 105 4.67 18.72 3.93
N ILE A 106 4.86 18.03 5.07
CA ILE A 106 3.82 17.24 5.72
C ILE A 106 3.41 17.99 7.00
N ARG A 107 2.17 18.50 7.04
CA ARG A 107 1.60 19.08 8.26
C ARG A 107 0.84 18.01 9.04
N LEU A 108 1.12 17.96 10.35
CA LEU A 108 0.43 17.15 11.36
C LEU A 108 -0.93 17.73 11.73
#